data_AF-A0A6I6NMT7-F1
#
_entry.id   AF-A0A6I6NMT7-F1
#
_cell.length_a   1.000
_cell.length_b   1.000
_cell.length_c   1.000
_cell.angle_alpha   90.00
_cell.angle_beta   90.00
_cell.angle_gamma   90.00
#
_symmetry.space_group_name_H-M   'P 1'
#
loop_
_entity.id
_entity.type
_entity.pdbx_description
1 polymer ?
#
loop_
_entity_poly.entity_id
_entity_poly.type
_entity_poly.pdbx_seq_one_letter_code
_entity_poly.pdbx_strand_id
1 'polypeptide(L)'
;MRPVEQTFVVRPEIPLVVFADPFAGEEPSGPGPRGAARGVVVETVAALEQAGTRAYSGPERVRSRLLAAAAAAGVIATALEADARLHGPGLARSSSEDYFRLRVAPLNPVAALAYGAGVIARAAGDLAWAPVVADDLALEVWALSYALAQLGERAGPLSMSCATSAPWAPAAPDVGGRWIIGHHARFLLEACAAARLAAAADWARGGQLEEAAGHVRGATVYVRGLPAAVAQACATPAARYHRAIRPGMAPPAAAETLSGSRHTTTGCGARRCAAFGTSRRR
;
A
#
# COMPACT_ATOMS: atom_id res chain seq x y z
N MET A 1 42.25 10.20 -2.85
CA MET A 1 41.05 9.33 -2.81
C MET A 1 40.17 9.68 -3.98
N ARG A 2 39.88 8.74 -4.90
CA ARG A 2 38.90 8.99 -5.97
C ARG A 2 37.49 8.77 -5.39
N PRO A 3 36.51 9.65 -5.64
CA PRO A 3 35.13 9.41 -5.24
C PRO A 3 34.63 8.20 -6.02
N VAL A 4 34.17 7.17 -5.30
CA VAL A 4 33.46 6.04 -5.91
C VAL A 4 32.06 6.55 -6.26
N GLU A 5 31.78 6.73 -7.55
CA GLU A 5 30.43 6.93 -8.06
C GLU A 5 29.60 5.69 -7.75
N GLN A 6 28.93 5.67 -6.59
CA GLN A 6 27.86 4.71 -6.32
C GLN A 6 26.56 5.33 -6.81
N THR A 7 26.28 5.15 -8.11
CA THR A 7 24.96 5.44 -8.67
C THR A 7 23.94 4.55 -7.98
N PHE A 8 22.86 5.14 -7.47
CA PHE A 8 21.72 4.39 -6.98
C PHE A 8 21.06 3.69 -8.16
N VAL A 9 21.42 2.42 -8.38
CA VAL A 9 20.66 1.54 -9.26
C VAL A 9 19.58 0.94 -8.38
N VAL A 10 18.31 1.22 -8.68
CA VAL A 10 17.20 0.49 -8.08
C VAL A 10 17.44 -0.98 -8.32
N ARG A 11 17.75 -1.71 -7.24
CA ARG A 11 18.16 -3.10 -7.35
C ARG A 11 16.97 -3.93 -7.83
N PRO A 12 17.18 -4.89 -8.74
CA PRO A 12 16.12 -5.80 -9.19
C PRO A 12 15.51 -6.61 -8.04
N GLU A 13 16.23 -6.71 -6.93
CA GLU A 13 15.82 -7.35 -5.66
C GLU A 13 14.62 -6.67 -4.99
N ILE A 14 14.31 -5.40 -5.33
CA ILE A 14 13.15 -4.70 -4.78
C ILE A 14 11.92 -5.02 -5.65
N PRO A 15 10.90 -5.68 -5.09
CA PRO A 15 9.76 -6.16 -5.86
C PRO A 15 8.94 -4.99 -6.41
N LEU A 16 8.46 -5.17 -7.64
CA LEU A 16 7.43 -4.31 -8.21
C LEU A 16 6.13 -4.51 -7.44
N VAL A 17 5.54 -3.42 -6.96
CA VAL A 17 4.25 -3.42 -6.29
C VAL A 17 3.20 -2.80 -7.20
N VAL A 18 2.05 -3.45 -7.31
CA VAL A 18 0.91 -2.92 -8.06
C VAL A 18 -0.21 -2.61 -7.09
N PHE A 19 -0.68 -1.36 -7.09
CA PHE A 19 -1.85 -0.95 -6.31
C PHE A 19 -3.10 -0.93 -7.19
N ALA A 20 -4.23 -1.26 -6.58
CA ALA A 20 -5.53 -1.12 -7.23
C ALA A 20 -5.78 0.36 -7.50
N ASP A 21 -6.17 0.68 -8.73
CA ASP A 21 -6.67 2.02 -9.07
C ASP A 21 -7.97 2.28 -8.29
N PRO A 22 -7.98 3.25 -7.35
CA PRO A 22 -9.17 3.53 -6.56
C PRO A 22 -10.31 4.15 -7.38
N PHE A 23 -10.05 4.55 -8.62
CA PHE A 23 -11.02 5.14 -9.54
C PHE A 23 -11.39 4.22 -10.71
N ALA A 24 -10.71 3.08 -10.86
CA ALA A 24 -11.20 2.04 -11.74
C ALA A 24 -12.55 1.56 -11.18
N GLY A 25 -13.59 1.57 -12.01
CA GLY A 25 -14.88 1.02 -11.62
C GLY A 25 -14.69 -0.42 -11.11
N GLU A 26 -15.53 -0.85 -10.17
CA GLU A 26 -15.47 -2.23 -9.66
C GLU A 26 -15.61 -3.20 -10.82
N GLU A 27 -14.54 -3.96 -11.11
CA GLU A 27 -14.72 -5.14 -11.96
C GLU A 27 -15.60 -6.14 -11.19
N PRO A 28 -16.61 -6.74 -11.85
CA PRO A 28 -17.49 -7.68 -11.21
C PRO A 28 -16.67 -8.78 -10.53
N SER A 29 -16.95 -9.00 -9.25
CA SER A 29 -16.39 -10.13 -8.52
C SER A 29 -16.86 -11.42 -9.18
N GLY A 30 -15.99 -12.08 -9.93
CA GLY A 30 -16.25 -13.43 -10.41
C GLY A 30 -16.46 -14.38 -9.21
N PRO A 31 -17.23 -15.47 -9.35
CA PRO A 31 -17.44 -16.43 -8.27
C PRO A 31 -16.11 -17.06 -7.85
N GLY A 32 -15.58 -16.64 -6.70
CA GLY A 32 -14.35 -17.16 -6.13
C GLY A 32 -14.56 -18.52 -5.44
N PRO A 33 -13.59 -19.46 -5.54
CA PRO A 33 -13.62 -20.72 -4.81
C PRO A 33 -13.46 -20.51 -3.29
N ARG A 34 -14.12 -21.36 -2.47
CA ARG A 34 -14.28 -21.17 -1.01
C ARG A 34 -13.27 -21.99 -0.18
N GLY A 35 -12.60 -21.36 0.79
CA GLY A 35 -12.09 -22.00 2.02
C GLY A 35 -10.57 -21.94 2.27
N ALA A 36 -10.20 -21.74 3.55
CA ALA A 36 -8.85 -21.66 4.16
C ALA A 36 -8.21 -20.26 4.30
N ALA A 37 -8.19 -19.40 3.28
CA ALA A 37 -7.41 -18.15 3.37
C ALA A 37 -7.94 -17.12 4.37
N ARG A 38 -9.25 -17.12 4.63
CA ARG A 38 -9.86 -16.23 5.62
C ARG A 38 -9.29 -16.46 7.02
N GLY A 39 -8.98 -17.72 7.38
CA GLY A 39 -8.35 -18.05 8.65
C GLY A 39 -6.97 -17.41 8.77
N VAL A 40 -6.13 -17.60 7.74
CA VAL A 40 -4.78 -17.03 7.68
C VAL A 40 -4.81 -15.50 7.74
N VAL A 41 -5.74 -14.86 7.03
CA VAL A 41 -5.92 -13.39 7.09
C VAL A 41 -6.28 -12.94 8.51
N VAL A 42 -7.27 -13.58 9.15
CA VAL A 42 -7.69 -13.23 10.52
C VAL A 42 -6.56 -13.43 11.52
N GLU A 43 -5.83 -14.54 11.43
CA GLU A 43 -4.66 -14.81 12.28
C GLU A 43 -3.55 -13.79 12.07
N THR A 44 -3.28 -13.40 10.82
CA THR A 44 -2.27 -12.38 10.49
C THR A 44 -2.68 -11.01 11.02
N VAL A 45 -3.95 -10.62 10.87
CA VAL A 45 -4.50 -9.39 11.44
C VAL A 45 -4.33 -9.37 12.96
N ALA A 46 -4.69 -10.47 13.63
CA ALA A 46 -4.53 -10.59 15.08
C ALA A 46 -3.05 -10.52 15.51
N ALA A 47 -2.14 -11.12 14.74
CA ALA A 47 -0.70 -11.03 14.99
C ALA A 47 -0.17 -9.59 14.88
N LEU A 48 -0.60 -8.85 13.86
CA LEU A 48 -0.29 -7.43 13.69
C LEU A 48 -0.85 -6.62 14.86
N GLU A 49 -2.13 -6.74 15.19
CA GLU A 49 -2.76 -6.01 16.29
C GLU A 49 -2.06 -6.27 17.64
N GLN A 50 -1.62 -7.50 17.88
CA GLN A 50 -0.83 -7.85 19.06
C GLN A 50 0.56 -7.20 19.05
N ALA A 51 1.19 -7.03 17.89
CA ALA A 51 2.46 -6.31 17.76
C ALA A 51 2.27 -4.81 18.07
N GLY A 52 1.23 -4.18 17.51
CA GLY A 52 0.93 -2.75 17.73
C GLY A 52 0.52 -2.43 19.17
N THR A 53 -0.44 -3.17 19.73
CA THR A 53 -0.92 -2.99 21.13
C THR A 53 0.22 -3.13 22.14
N ARG A 54 1.22 -3.95 21.80
CA ARG A 54 2.34 -4.27 22.68
C ARG A 54 3.65 -3.65 22.21
N ALA A 55 3.60 -2.54 21.47
CA ALA A 55 4.77 -1.78 21.04
C ALA A 55 5.70 -1.41 22.21
N TYR A 56 5.13 -1.29 23.41
CA TYR A 56 5.84 -0.98 24.67
C TYR A 56 6.35 -2.20 25.45
N SER A 57 6.11 -3.43 24.97
CA SER A 57 6.42 -4.67 25.72
C SER A 57 7.89 -5.12 25.68
N GLY A 58 8.78 -4.26 25.16
CA GLY A 58 10.20 -4.52 24.97
C GLY A 58 10.57 -4.94 23.54
N PRO A 59 11.77 -4.55 23.06
CA PRO A 59 12.12 -4.62 21.64
C PRO A 59 12.12 -6.04 21.07
N GLU A 60 12.64 -7.04 21.80
CA GLU A 60 12.70 -8.44 21.30
C GLU A 60 11.32 -9.07 21.14
N ARG A 61 10.36 -8.76 22.03
CA ARG A 61 9.00 -9.28 21.92
C ARG A 61 8.26 -8.65 20.75
N VAL A 62 8.42 -7.34 20.56
CA VAL A 62 7.85 -6.61 19.41
C VAL A 62 8.43 -7.17 18.11
N ARG A 63 9.76 -7.29 18.03
CA ARG A 63 10.48 -7.88 16.90
C ARG A 63 9.95 -9.27 16.56
N SER A 64 9.91 -10.20 17.52
CA SER A 64 9.43 -11.56 17.28
C SER A 64 8.01 -11.59 16.71
N ARG A 65 7.10 -10.74 17.22
CA ARG A 65 5.72 -10.66 16.70
C ARG A 65 5.64 -10.06 15.31
N LEU A 66 6.41 -9.01 15.03
CA LEU A 66 6.49 -8.41 13.71
C LEU A 66 7.01 -9.40 12.67
N LEU A 67 8.03 -10.19 13.01
CA LEU A 67 8.54 -11.24 12.11
C LEU A 67 7.51 -12.35 11.87
N ALA A 68 6.76 -12.75 12.90
CA ALA A 68 5.70 -13.74 12.77
C ALA A 68 4.54 -13.23 11.89
N ALA A 69 4.09 -11.98 12.11
CA ALA A 69 3.08 -11.33 11.29
C ALA A 69 3.54 -11.15 9.84
N ALA A 70 4.81 -10.77 9.65
CA ALA A 70 5.42 -10.64 8.34
C ALA A 70 5.44 -11.99 7.58
N ALA A 71 5.83 -13.07 8.25
CA ALA A 71 5.79 -14.42 7.70
C ALA A 71 4.37 -14.85 7.28
N ALA A 72 3.38 -14.63 8.13
CA ALA A 72 2.00 -14.97 7.83
C ALA A 72 1.44 -14.15 6.65
N ALA A 73 1.72 -12.85 6.59
CA ALA A 73 1.37 -12.00 5.45
C ALA A 73 2.08 -12.44 4.16
N GLY A 74 3.35 -12.88 4.25
CA GLY A 74 4.12 -13.40 3.12
C GLY A 74 3.54 -14.70 2.56
N VAL A 75 3.01 -15.57 3.42
CA VAL A 75 2.27 -16.78 3.01
C VAL A 75 1.00 -16.42 2.24
N ILE A 76 0.22 -15.44 2.71
CA ILE A 76 -0.97 -14.94 1.99
C ILE A 76 -0.56 -14.43 0.60
N ALA A 77 0.47 -13.58 0.53
CA ALA A 77 0.94 -12.99 -0.71
C ALA A 77 1.36 -14.07 -1.72
N THR A 78 2.18 -15.03 -1.28
CA THR A 78 2.74 -16.09 -2.14
C THR A 78 1.66 -17.05 -2.64
N ALA A 79 0.72 -17.44 -1.78
CA ALA A 79 -0.35 -18.33 -2.16
C ALA A 79 -1.29 -17.69 -3.18
N LEU A 80 -1.60 -16.39 -3.01
CA LEU A 80 -2.49 -15.68 -3.92
C LEU A 80 -1.80 -15.19 -5.19
N GLU A 81 -0.48 -14.98 -5.18
CA GLU A 81 0.30 -14.61 -6.37
C GLU A 81 0.26 -15.69 -7.46
N ALA A 82 0.22 -16.97 -7.07
CA ALA A 82 0.08 -18.09 -8.01
C ALA A 82 -1.31 -18.13 -8.70
N ASP A 83 -2.35 -17.70 -7.98
CA ASP A 83 -3.75 -17.72 -8.45
C ASP A 83 -4.16 -16.42 -9.14
N ALA A 84 -3.56 -15.31 -8.72
CA ALA A 84 -3.77 -14.02 -9.35
C ALA A 84 -3.13 -14.10 -10.74
N ARG A 85 -3.94 -13.97 -11.80
CA ARG A 85 -3.44 -13.76 -13.16
C ARG A 85 -2.78 -12.38 -13.23
N LEU A 86 -1.62 -12.24 -12.60
CA LEU A 86 -0.92 -10.97 -12.42
C LEU A 86 -0.45 -10.49 -13.79
N HIS A 87 -1.11 -9.46 -14.31
CA HIS A 87 -0.73 -8.82 -15.58
C HIS A 87 0.52 -7.94 -15.40
N GLY A 88 1.55 -8.40 -14.68
CA GLY A 88 2.78 -7.63 -14.42
C GLY A 88 3.49 -7.10 -15.67
N PRO A 89 3.66 -7.87 -16.76
CA PRO A 89 4.46 -7.42 -17.91
C PRO A 89 3.76 -6.40 -18.84
N GLY A 90 2.43 -6.33 -18.82
CA GLY A 90 1.63 -5.50 -19.73
C GLY A 90 1.15 -4.17 -19.17
N LEU A 91 1.42 -3.89 -17.88
CA LEU A 91 0.98 -2.65 -17.23
C LEU A 91 1.85 -1.47 -17.64
N ALA A 92 1.19 -0.33 -17.89
CA ALA A 92 1.86 0.93 -18.16
C ALA A 92 2.78 1.30 -16.98
N ARG A 93 3.98 1.79 -17.32
CA ARG A 93 4.93 2.28 -16.32
C ARG A 93 4.37 3.53 -15.66
N SER A 94 4.56 3.65 -14.34
CA SER A 94 4.25 4.89 -13.62
C SER A 94 5.48 5.80 -13.58
N SER A 95 5.29 7.11 -13.43
CA SER A 95 6.39 8.05 -13.17
C SER A 95 7.15 7.75 -11.87
N SER A 96 6.54 6.96 -10.98
CA SER A 96 7.11 6.54 -9.70
C SER A 96 7.81 5.19 -9.78
N GLU A 97 7.71 4.45 -10.89
CA GLU A 97 8.29 3.11 -11.03
C GLU A 97 9.81 3.12 -10.91
N ASP A 98 10.44 4.15 -11.47
CA ASP A 98 11.90 4.29 -11.51
C ASP A 98 12.51 4.56 -10.13
N TYR A 99 11.69 4.97 -9.16
CA TYR A 99 12.13 5.31 -7.80
C TYR A 99 11.62 4.31 -6.76
N PHE A 100 10.36 3.93 -6.88
CA PHE A 100 9.64 3.14 -5.87
C PHE A 100 9.16 1.80 -6.41
N ARG A 101 9.45 1.43 -7.67
CA ARG A 101 9.01 0.15 -8.25
C ARG A 101 7.50 -0.04 -8.08
N LEU A 102 6.74 1.01 -8.35
CA LEU A 102 5.30 1.07 -8.14
C LEU A 102 4.55 1.18 -9.47
N ARG A 103 3.44 0.45 -9.58
CA ARG A 103 2.44 0.62 -10.63
C ARG A 103 1.04 0.71 -10.05
N VAL A 104 0.12 1.22 -10.86
CA VAL A 104 -1.31 1.27 -10.56
C VAL A 104 -2.04 0.55 -11.70
N ALA A 105 -3.03 -0.27 -11.36
CA ALA A 105 -3.78 -1.06 -12.32
C ALA A 105 -5.22 -1.33 -11.81
N PRO A 106 -6.18 -1.59 -12.71
CA PRO A 106 -7.42 -2.23 -12.31
C PRO A 106 -7.09 -3.64 -11.80
N LEU A 107 -7.18 -3.85 -10.49
CA LEU A 107 -6.94 -5.14 -9.86
C LEU A 107 -8.25 -5.73 -9.40
N ASN A 108 -8.45 -7.03 -9.65
CA ASN A 108 -9.50 -7.76 -8.94
C ASN A 108 -9.16 -7.85 -7.43
N PRO A 109 -10.16 -8.10 -6.56
CA PRO A 109 -9.95 -8.14 -5.12
C PRO A 109 -8.89 -9.14 -4.63
N VAL A 110 -8.73 -10.29 -5.30
CA VAL A 110 -7.73 -11.31 -4.95
C VAL A 110 -6.31 -10.81 -5.22
N ALA A 111 -6.09 -10.20 -6.39
CA ALA A 111 -4.81 -9.61 -6.75
C ALA A 111 -4.48 -8.41 -5.83
N ALA A 112 -5.47 -7.58 -5.50
CA ALA A 112 -5.30 -6.48 -4.56
C ALA A 112 -4.86 -6.98 -3.17
N LEU A 113 -5.47 -8.08 -2.68
CA LEU A 113 -5.05 -8.72 -1.45
C LEU A 113 -3.64 -9.33 -1.56
N ALA A 114 -3.29 -9.99 -2.65
CA ALA A 114 -1.96 -10.58 -2.85
C ALA A 114 -0.86 -9.50 -2.77
N TYR A 115 -1.00 -8.42 -3.53
CA TYR A 115 -0.04 -7.30 -3.51
C TYR A 115 -0.02 -6.58 -2.17
N GLY A 116 -1.19 -6.30 -1.59
CA GLY A 116 -1.29 -5.66 -0.29
C GLY A 116 -0.64 -6.48 0.83
N ALA A 117 -0.91 -7.79 0.88
CA ALA A 117 -0.28 -8.70 1.82
C ALA A 117 1.25 -8.75 1.63
N GLY A 118 1.73 -8.70 0.38
CA GLY A 118 3.16 -8.63 0.09
C GLY A 118 3.82 -7.35 0.61
N VAL A 119 3.14 -6.20 0.48
CA VAL A 119 3.59 -4.93 1.07
C VAL A 119 3.62 -5.01 2.59
N ILE A 120 2.53 -5.50 3.21
CA ILE A 120 2.41 -5.65 4.65
C ILE A 120 3.49 -6.58 5.22
N ALA A 121 3.77 -7.70 4.53
CA ALA A 121 4.83 -8.62 4.91
C ALA A 121 6.18 -7.91 4.98
N ARG A 122 6.57 -7.18 3.93
CA ARG A 122 7.84 -6.44 3.89
C ARG A 122 7.89 -5.31 4.92
N ALA A 123 6.80 -4.56 5.08
CA ALA A 123 6.71 -3.45 6.03
C ALA A 123 6.85 -3.95 7.48
N ALA A 124 6.05 -4.96 7.87
CA ALA A 124 6.14 -5.59 9.18
C ALA A 124 7.52 -6.23 9.41
N GLY A 125 8.10 -6.83 8.37
CA GLY A 125 9.48 -7.28 8.36
C GLY A 125 10.41 -6.14 8.77
N ASP A 126 10.54 -5.09 7.94
CA ASP A 126 11.46 -3.97 8.22
C ASP A 126 11.23 -3.32 9.59
N LEU A 127 9.99 -3.12 10.02
CA LEU A 127 9.65 -2.56 11.34
C LEU A 127 10.26 -3.35 12.50
N ALA A 128 10.53 -4.65 12.32
CA ALA A 128 11.21 -5.48 13.31
C ALA A 128 12.67 -5.05 13.57
N TRP A 129 13.25 -4.23 12.68
CA TRP A 129 14.62 -3.68 12.76
C TRP A 129 14.69 -2.16 12.60
N ALA A 130 13.57 -1.49 12.34
CA ALA A 130 13.55 -0.05 12.18
C ALA A 130 13.62 0.66 13.53
N PRO A 131 14.52 1.64 13.72
CA PRO A 131 14.54 2.48 14.91
C PRO A 131 13.41 3.51 14.84
N VAL A 132 12.16 3.02 14.88
CA VAL A 132 10.94 3.83 14.97
C VAL A 132 10.50 3.92 16.43
N VAL A 133 9.89 5.04 16.79
CA VAL A 133 9.31 5.20 18.14
C VAL A 133 8.06 4.33 18.28
N ALA A 134 7.73 3.93 19.51
CA ALA A 134 6.66 2.97 19.78
C ALA A 134 5.27 3.46 19.32
N ASP A 135 4.99 4.76 19.38
CA ASP A 135 3.72 5.33 18.90
C ASP A 135 3.57 5.21 17.39
N ASP A 136 4.60 5.56 16.62
CA ASP A 136 4.59 5.40 15.17
C ASP A 136 4.48 3.92 14.80
N LEU A 137 5.22 3.04 15.47
CA LEU A 137 5.11 1.59 15.27
C LEU A 137 3.67 1.11 15.51
N ALA A 138 3.03 1.52 16.60
CA ALA A 138 1.67 1.13 16.91
C ALA A 138 0.66 1.63 15.87
N LEU A 139 0.78 2.89 15.42
CA LEU A 139 -0.08 3.49 14.41
C LEU A 139 0.08 2.82 13.04
N GLU A 140 1.31 2.57 12.60
CA GLU A 140 1.56 1.91 11.33
C GLU A 140 1.06 0.47 11.34
N VAL A 141 1.38 -0.30 12.38
CA VAL A 141 0.92 -1.69 12.50
C VAL A 141 -0.61 -1.79 12.55
N TRP A 142 -1.27 -0.86 13.23
CA TRP A 142 -2.73 -0.80 13.26
C TRP A 142 -3.32 -0.46 11.88
N ALA A 143 -2.71 0.49 11.16
CA ALA A 143 -3.16 0.84 9.81
C ALA A 143 -2.94 -0.32 8.82
N LEU A 144 -1.82 -1.06 8.93
CA LEU A 144 -1.54 -2.25 8.14
C LEU A 144 -2.48 -3.41 8.47
N SER A 145 -2.81 -3.63 9.75
CA SER A 145 -3.78 -4.66 10.15
C SER A 145 -5.18 -4.34 9.60
N TYR A 146 -5.59 -3.07 9.69
CA TYR A 146 -6.86 -2.61 9.12
C TYR A 146 -6.87 -2.72 7.59
N ALA A 147 -5.76 -2.41 6.91
CA ALA A 147 -5.65 -2.61 5.46
C ALA A 147 -5.81 -4.09 5.08
N LEU A 148 -5.11 -4.99 5.79
CA LEU A 148 -5.18 -6.43 5.52
C LEU A 148 -6.59 -7.00 5.71
N ALA A 149 -7.24 -6.64 6.82
CA ALA A 149 -8.62 -7.08 7.10
C ALA A 149 -9.56 -6.66 5.98
N GLN A 150 -9.41 -5.44 5.47
CA GLN A 150 -10.31 -4.87 4.47
C GLN A 150 -10.07 -5.40 3.06
N LEU A 151 -8.80 -5.65 2.72
CA LEU A 151 -8.47 -6.40 1.50
C LEU A 151 -9.00 -7.84 1.57
N GLY A 152 -8.89 -8.48 2.74
CA GLY A 152 -9.42 -9.82 2.99
C GLY A 152 -10.94 -9.91 2.84
N GLU A 153 -11.67 -8.95 3.42
CA GLU A 153 -13.13 -8.85 3.30
C GLU A 153 -13.57 -8.68 1.84
N ARG A 154 -12.90 -7.81 1.09
CA ARG A 154 -13.18 -7.56 -0.34
C ARG A 154 -12.88 -8.77 -1.21
N ALA A 155 -11.78 -9.49 -0.92
CA ALA A 155 -11.41 -10.68 -1.67
C ALA A 155 -12.38 -11.85 -1.43
N GLY A 156 -13.11 -11.81 -0.31
CA GLY A 156 -14.13 -12.80 0.03
C GLY A 156 -13.51 -14.16 0.40
N PRO A 157 -14.29 -15.25 0.31
CA PRO A 157 -13.75 -16.59 0.49
C PRO A 157 -12.71 -16.89 -0.60
N LEU A 158 -11.51 -17.26 -0.20
CA LEU A 158 -10.44 -17.69 -1.12
C LEU A 158 -10.14 -19.16 -0.86
N SER A 159 -9.77 -19.87 -1.93
CA SER A 159 -9.18 -21.19 -1.86
C SER A 159 -7.67 -21.04 -1.98
N MET A 160 -6.93 -21.21 -0.89
CA MET A 160 -5.48 -21.32 -0.98
C MET A 160 -5.13 -22.77 -1.32
N SER A 161 -4.55 -22.99 -2.50
CA SER A 161 -3.80 -24.23 -2.71
C SER A 161 -2.67 -24.23 -1.68
N CYS A 162 -2.69 -25.21 -0.77
CA CYS A 162 -1.65 -25.40 0.24
C CYS A 162 -0.36 -25.96 -0.40
N ALA A 163 -0.01 -25.46 -1.59
CA ALA A 163 1.30 -25.69 -2.16
C ALA A 163 2.29 -25.12 -1.14
N THR A 164 3.15 -26.00 -0.64
CA THR A 164 4.21 -25.72 0.33
C THR A 164 5.18 -24.73 -0.30
N SER A 165 4.79 -23.46 -0.33
CA SER A 165 5.67 -22.39 -0.74
C SER A 165 6.81 -22.32 0.27
N ALA A 166 8.01 -22.04 -0.23
CA ALA A 166 9.16 -21.86 0.64
C ALA A 166 8.80 -20.85 1.73
N PRO A 167 9.16 -21.12 3.00
CA PRO A 167 8.81 -20.24 4.10
C PRO A 167 9.31 -18.83 3.80
N TRP A 168 8.37 -17.88 3.69
CA TRP A 168 8.73 -16.48 3.54
C TRP A 168 9.50 -16.06 4.80
N ALA A 169 10.76 -15.68 4.63
CA ALA A 169 11.63 -15.26 5.71
C ALA A 169 11.96 -13.78 5.51
N PRO A 170 11.51 -12.89 6.41
CA PRO A 170 11.89 -11.49 6.33
C PRO A 170 13.40 -11.40 6.59
N ALA A 171 14.16 -10.93 5.60
CA ALA A 171 15.53 -10.52 5.81
C ALA A 171 15.56 -9.09 6.38
N ALA A 172 16.55 -8.79 7.23
CA ALA A 172 16.79 -7.42 7.64
C ALA A 172 17.10 -6.60 6.37
N PRO A 173 16.27 -5.59 6.04
CA PRO A 173 16.48 -4.86 4.80
C PRO A 173 17.73 -4.02 4.90
N ASP A 174 18.39 -3.82 3.76
CA ASP A 174 19.40 -2.78 3.67
C ASP A 174 18.73 -1.39 3.71
N VAL A 175 19.58 -0.36 3.75
CA VAL A 175 19.11 1.01 3.93
C VAL A 175 18.31 1.53 2.72
N GLY A 176 18.61 1.07 1.50
CA GLY A 176 17.80 1.40 0.33
C GLY A 176 16.45 0.69 0.35
N GLY A 177 16.45 -0.56 0.81
CA GLY A 177 15.25 -1.37 1.04
C GLY A 177 14.28 -0.71 2.01
N ARG A 178 14.76 -0.25 3.18
CA ARG A 178 13.92 0.45 4.18
C ARG A 178 13.18 1.65 3.59
N TRP A 179 13.90 2.52 2.88
CA TRP A 179 13.31 3.69 2.27
C TRP A 179 12.17 3.31 1.33
N ILE A 180 12.38 2.32 0.45
CA ILE A 180 11.35 1.91 -0.51
C ILE A 180 10.20 1.17 0.18
N ILE A 181 10.48 0.31 1.15
CA ILE A 181 9.45 -0.42 1.91
C ILE A 181 8.52 0.54 2.67
N GLY A 182 9.08 1.53 3.38
CA GLY A 182 8.25 2.54 4.07
C GLY A 182 7.39 3.35 3.09
N HIS A 183 7.90 3.63 1.88
CA HIS A 183 7.07 4.24 0.83
C HIS A 183 6.00 3.29 0.29
N HIS A 184 6.28 1.99 0.12
CA HIS A 184 5.26 1.01 -0.25
C HIS A 184 4.14 0.94 0.78
N ALA A 185 4.48 0.92 2.07
CA ALA A 185 3.50 0.95 3.16
C ALA A 185 2.65 2.23 3.07
N ARG A 186 3.29 3.40 2.95
CA ARG A 186 2.59 4.68 2.75
C ARG A 186 1.65 4.64 1.54
N PHE A 187 2.12 4.20 0.37
CA PHE A 187 1.30 4.16 -0.84
C PHE A 187 0.13 3.17 -0.73
N LEU A 188 0.30 2.05 -0.02
CA LEU A 188 -0.79 1.14 0.31
C LEU A 188 -1.87 1.86 1.13
N LEU A 189 -1.46 2.57 2.19
CA LEU A 189 -2.38 3.32 3.04
C LEU A 189 -3.07 4.46 2.28
N GLU A 190 -2.37 5.17 1.40
CA GLU A 190 -2.96 6.19 0.52
C GLU A 190 -4.00 5.58 -0.43
N ALA A 191 -3.69 4.45 -1.07
CA ALA A 191 -4.63 3.76 -1.96
C ALA A 191 -5.88 3.27 -1.21
N CYS A 192 -5.70 2.69 -0.02
CA CYS A 192 -6.82 2.27 0.83
C CYS A 192 -7.68 3.46 1.30
N ALA A 193 -7.05 4.58 1.68
CA ALA A 193 -7.75 5.81 2.05
C ALA A 193 -8.56 6.36 0.89
N ALA A 194 -7.95 6.46 -0.30
CA ALA A 194 -8.62 6.94 -1.51
C ALA A 194 -9.82 6.07 -1.88
N ALA A 195 -9.66 4.74 -1.87
CA ALA A 195 -10.77 3.82 -2.14
C ALA A 195 -11.92 3.96 -1.14
N ARG A 196 -11.63 4.23 0.14
CA ARG A 196 -12.68 4.49 1.14
C ARG A 196 -13.37 5.82 0.94
N LEU A 197 -12.64 6.88 0.61
CA LEU A 197 -13.22 8.20 0.35
C LEU A 197 -14.06 8.19 -0.94
N ALA A 198 -13.64 7.46 -1.97
CA ALA A 198 -14.43 7.23 -3.17
C ALA A 198 -15.77 6.54 -2.83
N ALA A 199 -15.71 5.43 -2.09
CA ALA A 199 -16.92 4.75 -1.62
C ALA A 199 -17.81 5.66 -0.76
N ALA A 200 -17.23 6.47 0.14
CA ALA A 200 -18.00 7.43 0.94
C ALA A 200 -18.76 8.45 0.06
N ALA A 201 -18.11 8.96 -0.99
CA ALA A 201 -18.74 9.87 -1.93
C ALA A 201 -19.89 9.20 -2.69
N ASP A 202 -19.74 7.92 -3.04
CA ASP A 202 -20.77 7.15 -3.74
C ASP A 202 -22.02 6.93 -2.85
N TRP A 203 -21.82 6.49 -1.60
CA TRP A 203 -22.91 6.34 -0.63
C TRP A 203 -23.60 7.66 -0.30
N ALA A 204 -22.83 8.74 -0.14
CA ALA A 204 -23.39 10.07 0.10
C ALA A 204 -24.26 10.54 -1.07
N ARG A 205 -23.84 10.31 -2.32
CA ARG A 205 -24.65 10.60 -3.52
C ARG A 205 -25.91 9.74 -3.58
N GLY A 206 -25.86 8.52 -3.04
CA GLY A 206 -27.01 7.63 -2.88
C GLY A 206 -27.92 7.95 -1.69
N GLY A 207 -27.63 9.01 -0.91
CA GLY A 207 -28.41 9.40 0.27
C GLY A 207 -28.15 8.55 1.53
N GLN A 208 -27.15 7.68 1.50
CA GLN A 208 -26.81 6.73 2.57
C GLN A 208 -25.69 7.30 3.43
N LEU A 209 -26.06 8.25 4.29
CA LEU A 209 -25.10 9.07 5.04
C LEU A 209 -24.38 8.32 6.16
N GLU A 210 -25.00 7.30 6.76
CA GLU A 210 -24.39 6.53 7.84
C GLU A 210 -23.25 5.65 7.30
N GLU A 211 -23.48 5.01 6.16
CA GLU A 211 -22.52 4.23 5.38
C GLU A 211 -21.37 5.13 4.94
N ALA A 212 -21.69 6.29 4.35
CA ALA A 212 -20.69 7.28 3.96
C ALA A 212 -19.80 7.70 5.15
N ALA A 213 -20.41 7.99 6.30
CA ALA A 213 -19.68 8.34 7.52
C ALA A 213 -18.81 7.17 8.03
N GLY A 214 -19.28 5.93 7.90
CA GLY A 214 -18.51 4.72 8.20
C GLY A 214 -17.25 4.60 7.33
N HIS A 215 -17.38 4.88 6.02
CA HIS A 215 -16.25 4.91 5.10
C HIS A 215 -15.25 6.04 5.43
N VAL A 216 -15.72 7.25 5.77
CA VAL A 216 -14.85 8.35 6.21
C VAL A 216 -14.10 7.98 7.48
N ARG A 217 -14.78 7.40 8.49
CA ARG A 217 -14.12 6.92 9.73
C ARG A 217 -13.04 5.89 9.41
N GLY A 218 -13.33 4.93 8.53
CA GLY A 218 -12.33 3.96 8.07
C GLY A 218 -11.13 4.62 7.39
N ALA A 219 -11.35 5.64 6.55
CA ALA A 219 -10.26 6.38 5.92
C ALA A 219 -9.33 7.07 6.94
N THR A 220 -9.87 7.53 8.09
CA THR A 220 -9.04 8.16 9.13
C THR A 220 -8.01 7.21 9.73
N VAL A 221 -8.26 5.89 9.74
CA VAL A 221 -7.29 4.87 10.18
C VAL A 221 -6.03 4.94 9.32
N TYR A 222 -6.21 4.94 8.00
CA TYR A 222 -5.11 4.99 7.05
C TYR A 222 -4.37 6.34 7.10
N VAL A 223 -5.11 7.45 7.14
CA VAL A 223 -4.53 8.81 7.20
C VAL A 223 -3.65 8.97 8.45
N ARG A 224 -4.07 8.42 9.60
CA ARG A 224 -3.27 8.43 10.83
C ARG A 224 -2.03 7.54 10.75
N GLY A 225 -2.05 6.49 9.94
CA GLY A 225 -0.89 5.64 9.69
C GLY A 225 0.13 6.24 8.71
N LEU A 226 -0.24 7.23 7.89
CA LEU A 226 0.67 7.80 6.89
C LEU A 226 1.95 8.41 7.49
N PRO A 227 1.90 9.25 8.54
CA PRO A 227 3.11 9.80 9.14
C PRO A 227 4.01 8.71 9.73
N ALA A 228 3.41 7.63 10.26
CA ALA A 228 4.14 6.51 10.82
C ALA A 228 4.90 5.72 9.73
N ALA A 229 4.26 5.45 8.59
CA ALA A 229 4.94 4.85 7.44
C ALA A 229 6.07 5.73 6.88
N VAL A 230 5.90 7.06 6.95
CA VAL A 230 6.98 8.00 6.65
C VAL A 230 8.10 7.90 7.69
N ALA A 231 7.78 7.79 8.98
CA ALA A 231 8.77 7.58 10.03
C ALA A 231 9.59 6.31 9.80
N GLN A 232 8.96 5.21 9.36
CA GLN A 232 9.67 4.01 8.94
C GLN A 232 10.67 4.29 7.80
N ALA A 233 10.25 4.95 6.72
CA ALA A 233 11.16 5.32 5.63
C ALA A 233 12.30 6.23 6.12
N CYS A 234 11.98 7.18 6.99
CA CYS A 234 12.91 8.15 7.60
C CYS A 234 13.82 7.55 8.68
N ALA A 235 13.56 6.32 9.14
CA ALA A 235 14.46 5.57 10.02
C ALA A 235 15.75 5.10 9.29
N THR A 236 15.96 5.60 8.08
CA THR A 236 17.22 5.58 7.32
C THR A 236 18.17 6.66 7.86
N PRO A 237 19.43 6.33 8.24
CA PRO A 237 20.40 7.34 8.64
C PRO A 237 20.63 8.40 7.57
N ALA A 238 20.57 9.70 7.93
CA ALA A 238 20.68 10.82 7.00
C ALA A 238 21.92 10.75 6.09
N ALA A 239 23.09 10.42 6.66
CA ALA A 239 24.32 10.27 5.88
C ALA A 239 24.21 9.20 4.78
N ARG A 240 23.50 8.10 5.06
CA ARG A 240 23.25 7.05 4.06
C ARG A 240 22.18 7.47 3.05
N TYR A 241 21.12 8.16 3.48
CA TYR A 241 20.14 8.74 2.56
C TYR A 241 20.82 9.67 1.53
N HIS A 242 21.64 10.61 2.00
CA HIS A 242 22.32 11.57 1.12
C HIS A 242 23.32 10.91 0.18
N ARG A 243 23.99 9.84 0.62
CA ARG A 243 24.97 9.14 -0.21
C ARG A 243 24.34 8.16 -1.20
N ALA A 244 23.34 7.41 -0.77
CA ALA A 244 22.84 6.25 -1.50
C ALA A 244 21.49 6.49 -2.17
N ILE A 245 20.62 7.34 -1.63
CA ILE A 245 19.23 7.48 -2.14
C ILE A 245 19.05 8.81 -2.86
N ARG A 246 19.42 9.92 -2.21
CA ARG A 246 19.23 11.28 -2.73
C ARG A 246 19.79 11.51 -4.14
N PRO A 247 20.98 10.99 -4.52
CA PRO A 247 21.51 11.18 -5.87
C PRO A 247 20.64 10.52 -6.95
N GLY A 248 20.06 9.36 -6.63
CA GLY A 248 19.11 8.68 -7.51
C GLY A 248 17.81 9.46 -7.65
N MET A 249 17.42 10.26 -6.66
CA MET A 249 16.22 11.12 -6.65
C MET A 249 16.48 12.55 -7.11
N ALA A 250 17.58 12.82 -7.82
CA ALA A 250 17.71 14.10 -8.51
C ALA A 250 16.47 14.26 -9.40
N PRO A 251 15.75 15.40 -9.34
CA PRO A 251 14.68 15.63 -10.29
C PRO A 251 15.29 15.42 -11.68
N PRO A 252 14.59 14.74 -12.61
CA PRO A 252 14.98 14.79 -14.02
C PRO A 252 15.28 16.25 -14.33
N ALA A 253 16.29 16.54 -15.15
CA ALA A 253 16.55 17.90 -15.61
C ALA A 253 15.30 18.38 -16.39
N ALA A 254 14.31 18.86 -15.65
CA ALA A 254 13.06 19.34 -16.16
C ALA A 254 13.36 20.76 -16.61
N ALA A 255 13.16 21.04 -17.89
CA ALA A 255 13.30 22.38 -18.45
C ALA A 255 12.36 23.40 -17.75
N GLU A 256 11.33 22.91 -17.06
CA GLU A 256 10.38 23.69 -16.30
C GLU A 256 10.54 23.45 -14.80
N THR A 257 10.54 24.53 -14.02
CA THR A 257 10.42 24.46 -12.57
C THR A 257 9.15 23.71 -12.18
N LEU A 258 9.31 22.56 -11.53
CA LEU A 258 8.22 21.86 -10.87
C LEU A 258 7.77 22.72 -9.68
N SER A 259 6.80 23.61 -9.89
CA SER A 259 6.03 24.12 -8.75
C SER A 259 5.29 22.92 -8.14
N GLY A 260 5.25 22.82 -6.80
CA GLY A 260 4.53 21.76 -6.07
C GLY A 260 3.01 21.78 -6.28
N SER A 261 2.54 22.38 -7.38
CA SER A 261 1.16 22.72 -7.71
C SER A 261 0.65 21.99 -8.95
N ARG A 262 1.32 20.95 -9.47
CA ARG A 262 0.70 20.06 -10.50
C ARG A 262 -0.39 19.15 -9.92
N HIS A 263 -1.27 19.72 -9.10
CA HIS A 263 -2.69 19.39 -9.01
C HIS A 263 -3.48 20.54 -9.65
N THR A 264 -3.30 20.78 -10.95
CA THR A 264 -4.28 21.55 -11.73
C THR A 264 -4.60 20.80 -13.00
N THR A 265 -5.71 20.05 -12.90
CA THR A 265 -6.76 20.01 -13.93
C THR A 265 -6.32 19.80 -15.38
N THR A 266 -6.26 18.53 -15.78
CA THR A 266 -6.68 18.15 -17.13
C THR A 266 -7.90 17.23 -17.02
N GLY A 267 -9.09 17.83 -17.25
CA GLY A 267 -10.20 17.10 -17.86
C GLY A 267 -11.37 16.69 -16.98
N CYS A 268 -11.90 17.56 -16.11
CA CYS A 268 -13.29 17.42 -15.66
C CYS A 268 -14.08 18.71 -15.97
N GLY A 269 -15.09 18.60 -16.84
CA GLY A 269 -16.30 19.42 -16.68
C GLY A 269 -16.63 20.56 -17.67
N ALA A 270 -15.80 20.93 -18.64
CA ALA A 270 -16.11 22.11 -19.49
C ALA A 270 -17.01 21.84 -20.72
N ARG A 271 -17.69 20.69 -20.83
CA ARG A 271 -18.63 20.42 -21.92
C ARG A 271 -19.87 19.70 -21.42
N ARG A 272 -20.85 20.47 -20.90
CA ARG A 272 -22.32 20.26 -20.96
C ARG A 272 -23.00 21.17 -19.92
N CYS A 273 -23.01 22.47 -20.19
CA CYS A 273 -23.95 23.43 -19.60
C CYS A 273 -24.28 24.48 -20.67
N ALA A 274 -24.84 24.02 -21.79
CA ALA A 274 -25.43 24.87 -22.82
C ALA A 274 -26.49 24.06 -23.58
N ALA A 275 -27.57 23.70 -22.89
CA ALA A 275 -28.86 23.35 -23.48
C ALA A 275 -29.86 23.03 -22.35
N PHE A 276 -30.31 24.05 -21.62
CA PHE A 276 -31.61 23.97 -20.95
C PHE A 276 -32.38 25.25 -21.28
N GLY A 277 -33.60 25.02 -21.76
CA GLY A 277 -34.33 25.92 -22.64
C GLY A 277 -34.83 27.22 -22.01
N THR A 278 -34.85 28.24 -22.84
CA THR A 278 -35.84 29.32 -22.74
C THR A 278 -36.97 29.01 -23.72
N SER A 279 -37.92 28.18 -23.29
CA SER A 279 -39.30 28.32 -23.76
C SER A 279 -39.96 29.38 -22.88
N ARG A 280 -40.24 30.55 -23.46
CA ARG A 280 -41.32 31.41 -22.98
C ARG A 280 -42.14 31.82 -24.19
N ARG A 281 -43.34 31.24 -24.25
CA ARG A 281 -44.48 31.82 -24.94
C ARG A 281 -44.82 33.15 -24.26
N ARG A 282 -44.93 34.21 -25.04
CA ARG A 282 -46.17 34.98 -25.28
C ARG A 282 -45.95 35.86 -26.50
#